data_AF-A0A5F1YDU7-F1
#
_entry.id   AF-A0A5F1YDU7-F1
#
_cell.length_a   1.000
_cell.length_b   1.000
_cell.length_c   1.000
_cell.angle_alpha   90.00
_cell.angle_beta   90.00
_cell.angle_gamma   90.00
#
_symmetry.space_group_name_H-M   'P 1'
#
loop_
_entity.id
_entity.type
_entity.pdbx_description
1 polymer ?
#
loop_
_entity_poly.entity_id
_entity_poly.type
_entity_poly.pdbx_seq_one_letter_code
_entity_poly.pdbx_strand_id
1 'polypeptide(L)'
;MSDVSGKIKYGCLWGMLTPFITFFLAVGVTIFLLKEDYGKARSIADWTLLAGKHILLFGGIVISVVVALILGLWFAIKDSKPIETVRIFWPLFIILVYWIAPNFVPGPVDDSFVTLCVGSYQIYRYFKERNAGIPTEPPVKRGGPHPS
;
A
#
# COMPACT_ATOMS: atom_id res chain seq x y z
N MET A 1 -22.63 -20.46 -18.96
CA MET A 1 -21.93 -19.17 -19.17
C MET A 1 -21.05 -18.92 -17.95
N SER A 2 -19.74 -19.10 -18.09
CA SER A 2 -18.75 -19.08 -17.01
C SER A 2 -18.20 -17.67 -16.79
N ASP A 3 -18.79 -16.96 -15.84
CA ASP A 3 -18.50 -15.56 -15.50
C ASP A 3 -17.27 -15.39 -14.58
N VAL A 4 -16.13 -16.01 -14.94
CA VAL A 4 -14.91 -16.01 -14.10
C VAL A 4 -13.63 -15.61 -14.87
N SER A 5 -13.72 -15.27 -16.15
CA SER A 5 -12.54 -14.88 -16.94
C SER A 5 -12.29 -13.37 -16.83
N GLY A 6 -11.45 -12.96 -15.87
CA GLY A 6 -10.95 -11.57 -15.81
C GLY A 6 -10.87 -10.92 -14.43
N LYS A 7 -11.05 -11.66 -13.33
CA LYS A 7 -10.85 -11.13 -11.96
C LYS A 7 -9.41 -11.39 -11.50
N ILE A 8 -8.78 -10.36 -10.94
CA ILE A 8 -7.41 -10.36 -10.41
C ILE A 8 -7.47 -10.56 -8.89
N LYS A 9 -6.66 -11.47 -8.36
CA LYS A 9 -6.55 -11.68 -6.91
C LYS A 9 -5.75 -10.52 -6.29
N TYR A 10 -6.30 -9.88 -5.26
CA TYR A 10 -5.70 -8.71 -4.60
C TYR A 10 -5.48 -7.52 -5.55
N GLY A 11 -6.39 -7.31 -6.49
CA GLY A 11 -6.32 -6.19 -7.44
C GLY A 11 -6.19 -4.82 -6.75
N CYS A 12 -6.86 -4.59 -5.61
CA CYS A 12 -6.70 -3.34 -4.85
C CYS A 12 -5.29 -3.17 -4.26
N LEU A 13 -4.59 -4.24 -3.88
CA LEU A 13 -3.20 -4.17 -3.41
C LEU A 13 -2.28 -3.72 -4.55
N TRP A 14 -2.39 -4.37 -5.71
CA TRP A 14 -1.65 -3.97 -6.91
C TRP A 14 -1.99 -2.56 -7.35
N GLY A 15 -3.25 -2.16 -7.18
CA GLY A 15 -3.73 -0.80 -7.42
C GLY A 15 -3.07 0.26 -6.56
N MET A 16 -2.72 -0.08 -5.32
CA MET A 16 -1.99 0.80 -4.41
C MET A 16 -0.47 0.75 -4.63
N LEU A 17 0.09 -0.43 -4.88
CA LEU A 17 1.53 -0.61 -5.04
C LEU A 17 2.07 -0.03 -6.35
N THR A 18 1.34 -0.18 -7.45
CA THR A 18 1.78 0.27 -8.79
C THR A 18 2.15 1.76 -8.84
N PRO A 19 1.27 2.70 -8.44
CA PRO A 19 1.62 4.12 -8.43
C PRO A 19 2.72 4.44 -7.43
N PHE A 20 2.74 3.78 -6.27
CA PHE A 20 3.77 4.00 -5.25
C PHE A 20 5.16 3.59 -5.74
N ILE A 21 5.32 2.35 -6.22
CA ILE A 21 6.59 1.85 -6.75
C ILE A 21 7.04 2.71 -7.93
N THR A 22 6.13 3.06 -8.83
CA THR A 22 6.44 3.92 -9.98
C THR A 22 6.97 5.27 -9.55
N PHE A 23 6.37 5.90 -8.54
CA PHE A 23 6.83 7.18 -7.99
C PHE A 23 8.25 7.08 -7.44
N PHE A 24 8.52 6.11 -6.56
CA PHE A 24 9.86 5.95 -5.96
C PHE A 24 10.93 5.60 -6.99
N LEU A 25 10.61 4.75 -7.96
CA LEU A 25 11.53 4.44 -9.05
C LEU A 25 11.80 5.68 -9.92
N ALA A 26 10.79 6.46 -10.26
CA ALA A 26 10.96 7.65 -11.09
C ALA A 26 11.78 8.74 -10.37
N VAL A 27 11.56 8.93 -9.07
CA VAL A 27 12.39 9.82 -8.23
C VAL A 27 13.82 9.29 -8.12
N GLY A 28 14.00 7.99 -7.86
CA GLY A 28 15.32 7.36 -7.75
C GLY A 28 16.14 7.46 -9.04
N VAL A 29 15.50 7.22 -10.19
CA VAL A 29 16.10 7.40 -11.52
C VAL A 29 16.49 8.86 -11.74
N THR A 30 15.62 9.81 -11.39
CA THR A 30 15.92 11.25 -11.52
C THR A 30 17.15 11.64 -10.71
N ILE A 31 17.24 11.22 -9.45
CA ILE A 31 18.42 11.44 -8.60
C ILE A 31 19.66 10.80 -9.23
N PHE A 32 19.54 9.55 -9.69
CA PHE A 32 20.67 8.83 -10.29
C PHE A 32 21.20 9.49 -11.56
N LEU A 33 20.31 10.01 -12.42
CA LEU A 33 20.67 10.70 -13.66
C LEU A 33 21.31 12.06 -13.40
N LEU A 34 20.86 12.78 -12.37
CA LEU A 34 21.33 14.14 -12.07
C LEU A 34 22.53 14.19 -11.13
N LYS A 35 22.86 13.08 -10.42
CA LYS A 35 23.90 13.06 -9.36
C LYS A 35 25.24 13.68 -9.80
N GLU A 36 25.66 13.44 -11.04
CA GLU A 36 26.96 13.93 -11.54
C GLU A 36 26.89 15.38 -12.03
N ASP A 37 25.72 15.84 -12.45
CA ASP A 37 25.54 17.19 -12.98
C ASP A 37 25.66 18.25 -11.86
N TYR A 38 25.25 17.92 -10.63
CA TYR A 38 25.42 18.83 -9.49
C TYR A 38 26.89 19.12 -9.15
N GLY A 39 27.78 18.13 -9.30
CA GLY A 39 29.21 18.32 -9.04
C GLY A 39 29.94 19.08 -10.16
N LYS A 40 29.35 19.15 -11.35
CA LYS A 40 29.93 19.77 -12.54
C LYS A 40 29.43 21.21 -12.77
N ALA A 41 28.31 21.60 -12.17
CA ALA A 41 27.74 22.94 -12.33
C ALA A 41 28.60 24.01 -11.64
N ARG A 42 29.25 24.88 -12.44
CA ARG A 42 30.09 25.99 -11.93
C ARG A 42 29.65 27.36 -12.44
N SER A 43 28.97 27.41 -13.57
CA SER A 43 28.48 28.65 -14.20
C SER A 43 26.95 28.76 -14.14
N ILE A 44 26.43 29.98 -14.32
CA ILE A 44 24.97 30.24 -14.39
C ILE A 44 24.31 29.46 -15.53
N ALA A 45 25.02 29.25 -16.64
CA ALA A 45 24.55 28.43 -17.76
C ALA A 45 24.37 26.96 -17.34
N ASP A 46 25.31 26.40 -16.56
CA ASP A 46 25.21 25.02 -16.06
C ASP A 46 24.03 24.86 -15.09
N TRP A 47 23.80 25.84 -14.22
CA TRP A 47 22.65 25.85 -13.31
C TRP A 47 21.32 25.94 -14.06
N THR A 48 21.27 26.73 -15.14
CA THR A 48 20.08 26.86 -15.99
C THR A 48 19.80 25.56 -16.75
N LEU A 49 20.84 24.91 -17.27
CA LEU A 49 20.74 23.59 -17.91
C LEU A 49 20.27 22.53 -16.92
N LEU A 50 20.84 22.53 -15.70
CA LEU A 50 20.46 21.63 -14.63
C LEU A 50 18.98 21.83 -14.25
N ALA A 51 18.52 23.08 -14.10
CA ALA A 51 17.12 23.39 -13.86
C ALA A 51 16.21 22.89 -15.01
N GLY A 52 16.62 23.07 -16.26
CA GLY A 52 15.92 22.52 -17.43
C GLY A 52 15.78 20.99 -17.38
N LYS A 53 16.84 20.28 -17.01
CA LYS A 53 16.80 18.82 -16.81
C LYS A 53 15.83 18.41 -15.71
N HIS A 54 15.79 19.16 -14.60
CA HIS A 54 14.82 18.90 -13.52
C HIS A 54 13.38 19.08 -13.99
N ILE A 55 13.07 20.14 -14.75
CA ILE A 55 11.73 20.38 -15.27
C ILE A 55 11.31 19.24 -16.20
N LEU A 56 12.20 18.79 -17.08
CA LEU A 56 11.95 17.69 -18.01
C LEU A 56 11.71 16.36 -17.26
N LEU A 57 12.59 16.02 -16.31
CA LEU A 57 12.47 14.79 -15.52
C LEU A 57 11.24 14.84 -14.61
N PHE A 58 10.89 15.99 -14.04
CA PHE A 58 9.66 16.20 -13.30
C PHE A 58 8.42 15.95 -14.16
N GLY A 59 8.40 16.48 -15.40
CA GLY A 59 7.35 16.16 -16.37
C GLY A 59 7.23 14.65 -16.63
N GLY A 60 8.37 13.96 -16.79
CA GLY A 60 8.42 12.50 -16.94
C GLY A 60 7.87 11.74 -15.73
N ILE A 61 8.19 12.19 -14.51
CA ILE A 61 7.62 11.63 -13.26
C ILE A 61 6.10 11.80 -13.26
N VAL A 62 5.59 13.00 -13.55
CA VAL A 62 4.14 13.27 -13.56
C VAL A 62 3.41 12.34 -14.54
N ILE A 63 3.92 12.21 -15.77
CA ILE A 63 3.33 11.32 -16.78
C ILE A 63 3.34 9.87 -16.29
N SER A 64 4.47 9.40 -15.75
CA SER A 64 4.62 8.04 -15.26
C SER A 64 3.66 7.74 -14.11
N VAL A 65 3.50 8.67 -13.17
CA VAL A 65 2.55 8.56 -12.06
C VAL A 65 1.11 8.53 -12.56
N VAL A 66 0.73 9.39 -13.50
CA VAL A 66 -0.62 9.39 -14.08
C VAL A 66 -0.93 8.05 -14.76
N VAL A 67 0.00 7.52 -15.55
CA VAL A 67 -0.17 6.19 -16.18
C VAL A 67 -0.30 5.10 -15.12
N ALA A 68 0.54 5.13 -14.09
CA ALA A 68 0.51 4.16 -13.00
C ALA A 68 -0.77 4.24 -12.16
N LEU A 69 -1.36 5.43 -11.99
CA LEU A 69 -2.66 5.61 -11.33
C LEU A 69 -3.80 5.01 -12.17
N ILE A 70 -3.78 5.20 -13.49
CA ILE A 70 -4.77 4.61 -14.41
C ILE A 70 -4.68 3.08 -14.37
N LEU A 71 -3.47 2.53 -14.46
CA LEU A 71 -3.23 1.09 -14.34
C LEU A 71 -3.61 0.57 -12.95
N GLY A 72 -3.29 1.32 -11.91
CA GLY A 72 -3.65 0.97 -10.53
C GLY A 72 -5.17 0.91 -10.33
N LEU A 73 -5.89 1.88 -10.88
CA LEU A 73 -7.36 1.88 -10.87
C LEU A 73 -7.93 0.69 -11.64
N TRP A 74 -7.34 0.34 -12.79
CA TRP A 74 -7.73 -0.84 -13.55
C TRP A 74 -7.55 -2.13 -12.73
N PHE A 75 -6.44 -2.28 -12.01
CA PHE A 75 -6.23 -3.41 -11.09
C PHE A 75 -7.28 -3.44 -9.97
N ALA A 76 -7.60 -2.29 -9.38
CA ALA A 76 -8.59 -2.19 -8.31
C ALA A 76 -10.01 -2.58 -8.79
N ILE A 77 -10.42 -2.13 -9.98
CA ILE A 77 -11.72 -2.48 -10.58
C ILE A 77 -11.82 -3.98 -10.88
N LYS A 78 -10.70 -4.59 -11.27
CA LYS A 78 -10.62 -6.01 -11.58
C LYS A 78 -10.45 -6.89 -10.34
N ASP A 79 -10.41 -6.34 -9.13
CA ASP A 79 -10.25 -7.14 -7.92
C ASP A 79 -11.43 -8.09 -7.71
N SER A 80 -11.11 -9.35 -7.45
CA SER A 80 -12.06 -10.38 -7.04
C SER A 80 -12.82 -10.04 -5.74
N LYS A 81 -12.18 -9.34 -4.79
CA LYS A 81 -12.72 -9.06 -3.45
C LYS A 81 -12.20 -7.73 -2.86
N PRO A 82 -12.61 -6.58 -3.43
CA PRO A 82 -12.01 -5.28 -3.09
C PRO A 82 -12.09 -4.92 -1.60
N ILE A 83 -13.24 -5.15 -0.95
CA ILE A 83 -13.44 -4.83 0.48
C ILE A 83 -12.55 -5.70 1.38
N GLU A 84 -12.40 -6.98 1.05
CA GLU A 84 -11.57 -7.90 1.83
C GLU A 84 -10.08 -7.57 1.65
N THR A 85 -9.65 -7.29 0.42
CA THR A 85 -8.29 -6.83 0.11
C THR A 85 -7.95 -5.55 0.87
N VAL A 86 -8.80 -4.52 0.82
CA VAL A 86 -8.56 -3.27 1.57
C VAL A 86 -8.53 -3.53 3.08
N ARG A 87 -9.44 -4.35 3.62
CA ARG A 87 -9.42 -4.68 5.07
C ARG A 87 -8.16 -5.40 5.53
N ILE A 88 -7.52 -6.18 4.65
CA ILE A 88 -6.26 -6.87 4.97
C ILE A 88 -5.07 -5.90 4.84
N PHE A 89 -5.08 -5.05 3.81
CA PHE A 89 -3.93 -4.21 3.43
C PHE A 89 -4.07 -2.72 3.80
N TRP A 90 -5.12 -2.31 4.53
CA TRP A 90 -5.25 -0.94 5.03
C TRP A 90 -4.07 -0.46 5.87
N PRO A 91 -3.30 -1.30 6.63
CA PRO A 91 -2.12 -0.80 7.33
C PRO A 91 -1.01 -0.39 6.35
N LEU A 92 -0.90 -1.08 5.20
CA LEU A 92 0.01 -0.66 4.14
C LEU A 92 -0.41 0.69 3.59
N PHE A 93 -1.70 0.92 3.34
CA PHE A 93 -2.18 2.23 2.88
C PHE A 93 -1.76 3.37 3.82
N ILE A 94 -1.86 3.17 5.14
CA ILE A 94 -1.39 4.16 6.13
C ILE A 94 0.11 4.41 5.98
N ILE A 95 0.91 3.36 5.85
CA ILE A 95 2.37 3.49 5.67
C ILE A 95 2.71 4.21 4.36
N LEU A 96 2.00 3.93 3.26
CA LEU A 96 2.23 4.59 1.98
C LEU A 96 1.90 6.10 2.06
N VAL A 97 0.79 6.46 2.72
CA VAL A 97 0.41 7.86 2.94
C VAL A 97 1.41 8.58 3.83
N TYR A 98 1.87 7.93 4.90
CA TYR A 98 2.90 8.48 5.79
C TYR A 98 4.20 8.78 5.04
N TRP A 99 4.64 7.92 4.13
CA TRP A 99 5.84 8.17 3.31
C TRP A 99 5.73 9.39 2.38
N ILE A 100 4.51 9.71 1.91
CA ILE A 100 4.26 10.88 1.05
C ILE A 100 4.22 12.16 1.89
N ALA A 101 3.71 12.08 3.12
CA ALA A 101 3.58 13.21 4.03
C ALA A 101 4.06 12.84 5.45
N PRO A 102 5.38 12.71 5.68
CA PRO A 102 5.97 12.21 6.94
C PRO A 102 5.82 13.16 8.14
N ASN A 103 5.01 14.20 8.02
CA ASN A 103 4.73 15.20 9.06
C ASN A 103 3.29 15.77 8.94
N PHE A 104 2.33 14.97 8.46
CA PHE A 104 0.94 15.45 8.36
C PHE A 104 0.36 15.79 9.75
N VAL A 105 0.89 15.16 10.81
CA VAL A 105 0.72 15.55 12.21
C VAL A 105 2.09 15.91 12.79
N PRO A 106 2.27 17.08 13.43
CA PRO A 106 3.59 17.50 13.91
C PRO A 106 4.05 16.69 15.13
N GLY A 107 5.25 16.08 15.03
CA GLY A 107 6.04 15.56 16.17
C GLY A 107 5.94 14.05 16.45
N PRO A 108 6.52 13.55 17.58
CA PRO A 108 6.62 12.12 17.96
C PRO A 108 5.27 11.39 18.12
N VAL A 109 4.18 12.12 17.92
CA VAL A 109 2.80 11.64 17.88
C VAL A 109 2.55 10.80 16.62
N ASP A 110 3.22 11.08 15.50
CA ASP A 110 2.94 10.43 14.21
C ASP A 110 3.39 8.94 14.19
N ASP A 111 4.62 8.65 14.62
CA ASP A 111 5.11 7.28 14.79
C ASP A 111 4.33 6.51 15.87
N SER A 112 3.94 7.20 16.95
CA SER A 112 3.16 6.62 18.04
C SER A 112 1.76 6.24 17.54
N PHE A 113 1.10 7.09 16.77
CA PHE A 113 -0.25 6.84 16.24
C PHE A 113 -0.26 5.70 15.22
N VAL A 114 0.70 5.68 14.29
CA VAL A 114 0.84 4.57 13.32
C VAL A 114 1.11 3.26 14.07
N THR A 115 2.00 3.27 15.05
CA THR A 115 2.30 2.10 15.89
C THR A 115 1.09 1.66 16.72
N LEU A 116 0.31 2.61 17.25
CA LEU A 116 -0.91 2.32 18.02
C LEU A 116 -2.01 1.75 17.12
N CYS A 117 -2.20 2.29 15.91
CA CYS A 117 -3.18 1.78 14.95
C CYS A 117 -2.82 0.37 14.45
N VAL A 118 -1.56 0.16 14.07
CA VAL A 118 -1.07 -1.15 13.61
C VAL A 118 -1.08 -2.17 14.75
N GLY A 119 -0.60 -1.77 15.94
CA GLY A 119 -0.58 -2.61 17.14
C GLY A 119 -1.98 -2.98 17.62
N SER A 120 -2.91 -2.03 17.67
CA SER A 120 -4.31 -2.28 18.05
C SER A 120 -5.00 -3.22 17.08
N TYR A 121 -4.71 -3.11 15.77
CA TYR A 121 -5.26 -4.01 14.76
C TYR A 121 -4.70 -5.44 14.90
N GLN A 122 -3.40 -5.61 15.15
CA GLN A 122 -2.81 -6.93 15.40
C GLN A 122 -3.39 -7.57 16.66
N ILE A 123 -3.60 -6.79 17.73
CA ILE A 123 -4.24 -7.25 18.97
C ILE A 123 -5.70 -7.64 18.72
N TYR A 124 -6.48 -6.81 18.02
CA TYR A 124 -7.85 -7.15 17.63
C TYR A 124 -7.92 -8.46 16.84
N ARG A 125 -7.04 -8.63 15.85
CA ARG A 125 -6.98 -9.84 15.04
C ARG A 125 -6.64 -11.06 15.88
N TYR A 126 -5.64 -10.95 16.76
CA TYR A 126 -5.24 -12.00 17.68
C TYR A 126 -6.39 -12.46 18.58
N PHE A 127 -7.14 -11.52 19.16
CA PHE A 127 -8.31 -11.85 20.00
C PHE A 127 -9.49 -12.40 19.19
N LYS A 128 -9.72 -11.89 17.98
CA LYS A 128 -10.76 -12.42 17.10
C LYS A 128 -10.49 -13.86 16.66
N GLU A 129 -9.25 -14.18 16.32
CA GLU A 129 -8.83 -15.53 15.93
C GLU A 129 -8.89 -16.50 17.13
N ARG A 130 -8.56 -16.04 18.34
CA ARG A 130 -8.73 -16.82 19.59
C ARG A 130 -10.19 -17.07 19.94
N ASN A 131 -11.06 -16.06 19.83
CA ASN A 131 -12.48 -16.18 20.16
C ASN A 131 -13.27 -16.97 19.11
N ALA A 132 -12.81 -17.02 17.87
CA ALA A 132 -13.36 -17.89 16.83
C ALA A 132 -12.97 -19.38 17.02
N GLY A 133 -12.01 -19.66 17.91
CA GLY A 133 -11.52 -21.00 18.25
C GLY A 133 -12.16 -21.63 19.49
N ILE A 134 -13.26 -21.09 20.02
CA ILE A 134 -14.07 -21.79 21.03
C ILE A 134 -15.18 -22.54 20.29
N PRO A 135 -14.99 -23.83 19.92
CA PRO A 135 -16.12 -24.69 19.69
C PRO A 135 -16.86 -24.79 21.02
N THR A 136 -18.04 -24.16 21.11
CA THR A 136 -19.04 -24.57 22.09
C THR A 136 -19.40 -26.01 21.76
N GLU A 137 -18.68 -26.97 22.35
CA GLU A 137 -19.09 -28.36 22.36
C GLU A 137 -20.54 -28.40 22.89
N PRO A 138 -21.49 -28.98 22.14
CA PRO A 138 -22.85 -29.13 22.63
C PRO A 138 -22.80 -30.01 23.89
N PRO A 139 -23.71 -29.79 24.87
CA PRO A 139 -23.70 -30.53 26.12
C PRO A 139 -23.83 -32.02 25.81
N VAL A 140 -22.83 -32.81 26.24
CA VAL A 140 -22.86 -34.27 26.19
C VAL A 140 -24.07 -34.73 27.01
N LYS A 141 -25.19 -34.99 26.32
CA LYS A 141 -26.30 -35.76 26.87
C LYS A 141 -25.80 -37.17 27.12
N ARG A 142 -25.34 -37.46 28.34
CA ARG A 142 -25.26 -38.83 28.87
C ARG A 142 -26.69 -39.35 29.02
N GLY A 143 -27.24 -39.91 27.95
CA GLY A 143 -28.38 -40.81 28.01
C GLY A 143 -27.87 -42.24 28.11
N GLY A 144 -28.11 -42.90 29.25
CA GLY A 144 -28.47 -44.32 29.24
C GLY A 144 -30.00 -44.45 29.19
N PRO A 145 -30.60 -45.66 29.06
CA PRO A 145 -30.02 -47.01 29.04
C PRO A 145 -30.48 -47.93 27.86
N HIS A 146 -29.83 -49.10 27.75
CA HIS A 146 -30.21 -50.42 27.17
C HIS A 146 -30.95 -50.55 25.81
N PRO A 147 -30.56 -51.56 24.99
CA PRO A 147 -31.36 -52.80 24.98
C PRO A 147 -30.54 -54.09 24.86
N SER A 148 -30.83 -55.06 25.74
CA SER A 148 -31.13 -56.49 25.47
C SER A 148 -31.29 -57.21 26.81
#